data_AF-A0A963I354-F1
#
_entry.id   AF-A0A963I354-F1
#
_cell.length_a   1.000
_cell.length_b   1.000
_cell.length_c   1.000
_cell.angle_alpha   90.00
_cell.angle_beta   90.00
_cell.angle_gamma   90.00
#
_symmetry.space_group_name_H-M   'P 1'
#
loop_
_entity.id
_entity.type
_entity.pdbx_description
1 polymer ?
#
loop_
_entity_poly.entity_id
_entity_poly.type
_entity_poly.pdbx_seq_one_letter_code
_entity_poly.pdbx_strand_id
1 'polypeptide(L)'
;MTAEARTRRMDSRHHPTEASRALVALLEEEAQAFLGISARLQGICPSHHDAGGCGCRHTPSARCTSRLAETAGAIVQFCERHFAAEEQLLRDAGLHAQAPALWWAHARDHADFMARLHGCLEVIEHTPAFRTITELIALFERFWLAHSLDHDRPAVAVLDRG
;
A
#
# COMPACT_ATOMS: atom_id res chain seq x y z
N MET A 1 -41.83 -20.86 34.30
CA MET A 1 -40.59 -20.44 33.63
C MET A 1 -40.11 -21.59 32.77
N THR A 2 -40.45 -21.59 31.48
CA THR A 2 -40.11 -22.68 30.54
C THR A 2 -38.70 -22.48 29.98
N ALA A 3 -37.98 -23.58 29.80
CA ALA A 3 -36.58 -23.65 29.38
C ALA A 3 -36.33 -23.21 27.91
N GLU A 4 -37.34 -22.67 27.23
CA GLU A 4 -37.28 -22.29 25.81
C GLU A 4 -36.77 -20.87 25.56
N ALA A 5 -36.57 -20.06 26.61
CA ALA A 5 -36.04 -18.72 26.48
C ALA A 5 -34.50 -18.66 26.38
N ARG A 6 -33.79 -19.79 26.51
CA ARG A 6 -32.32 -19.83 26.65
C ARG A 6 -31.56 -20.17 25.36
N THR A 7 -32.25 -20.50 24.26
CA THR A 7 -31.61 -21.00 23.03
C THR A 7 -31.77 -20.09 21.81
N ARG A 8 -32.22 -18.84 21.98
CA ARG A 8 -32.22 -17.80 20.91
C ARG A 8 -31.05 -16.81 21.03
N ARG A 9 -29.89 -17.25 21.50
CA ARG A 9 -28.61 -16.66 21.09
C ARG A 9 -28.01 -17.55 20.00
N MET A 10 -28.75 -17.68 18.91
CA MET A 10 -28.26 -18.27 17.67
C MET A 10 -27.35 -17.23 17.02
N ASP A 11 -26.05 -17.45 17.13
CA ASP A 11 -25.13 -17.40 15.99
C ASP A 11 -25.35 -16.22 15.01
N SER A 12 -25.25 -14.99 15.49
CA SER A 12 -25.02 -13.83 14.62
C SER A 12 -23.56 -13.88 14.14
N ARG A 13 -23.26 -14.82 13.24
CA ARG A 13 -22.03 -14.73 12.44
C ARG A 13 -22.14 -13.44 11.65
N HIS A 14 -21.35 -12.47 12.03
CA HIS A 14 -21.18 -11.26 11.26
C HIS A 14 -20.54 -11.69 9.94
N HIS A 15 -21.35 -11.73 8.88
CA HIS A 15 -20.85 -12.04 7.55
C HIS A 15 -20.29 -10.75 6.97
N PRO A 16 -19.04 -10.75 6.48
CA PRO A 16 -18.47 -9.56 5.87
C PRO A 16 -19.34 -9.10 4.71
N THR A 17 -19.47 -7.79 4.52
CA THR A 17 -20.22 -7.24 3.39
C THR A 17 -19.50 -7.50 2.07
N GLU A 18 -20.18 -7.29 0.94
CA GLU A 18 -19.52 -7.41 -0.37
C GLU A 18 -18.40 -6.37 -0.52
N ALA A 19 -18.64 -5.15 -0.07
CA ALA A 19 -17.66 -4.08 -0.09
C ALA A 19 -16.44 -4.40 0.79
N SER A 20 -16.64 -4.94 1.99
CA SER A 20 -15.50 -5.30 2.85
C SER A 20 -14.68 -6.46 2.29
N ARG A 21 -15.33 -7.47 1.67
CA ARG A 21 -14.60 -8.54 0.97
C ARG A 21 -13.79 -8.02 -0.22
N ALA A 22 -14.38 -7.11 -1.01
CA ALA A 22 -13.70 -6.52 -2.15
C ALA A 22 -12.52 -5.63 -1.71
N LEU A 23 -12.67 -4.89 -0.61
CA LEU A 23 -11.55 -4.16 0.01
C LEU A 23 -10.43 -5.11 0.44
N VAL A 24 -10.76 -6.19 1.18
CA VAL A 24 -9.76 -7.18 1.59
C VAL A 24 -9.02 -7.77 0.40
N ALA A 25 -9.70 -8.06 -0.71
CA ALA A 25 -9.06 -8.55 -1.93
C ALA A 25 -8.08 -7.52 -2.52
N LEU A 26 -8.42 -6.23 -2.53
CA LEU A 26 -7.49 -5.17 -2.96
C LEU A 26 -6.24 -5.13 -2.05
N LEU A 27 -6.41 -5.24 -0.73
CA LEU A 27 -5.27 -5.23 0.21
C LEU A 27 -4.36 -6.46 0.03
N GLU A 28 -4.93 -7.62 -0.34
CA GLU A 28 -4.14 -8.81 -0.69
C GLU A 28 -3.33 -8.58 -1.98
N GLU A 29 -3.92 -7.94 -2.99
CA GLU A 29 -3.22 -7.54 -4.21
C GLU A 29 -2.10 -6.54 -3.90
N GLU A 30 -2.33 -5.59 -2.99
CA GLU A 30 -1.32 -4.62 -2.56
C GLU A 30 -0.15 -5.29 -1.85
N ALA A 31 -0.42 -6.19 -0.91
CA ALA A 31 0.62 -6.96 -0.23
C ALA A 31 1.51 -7.71 -1.23
N GLN A 32 0.90 -8.35 -2.22
CA GLN A 32 1.63 -9.08 -3.26
C GLN A 32 2.42 -8.15 -4.17
N ALA A 33 1.87 -6.98 -4.52
CA ALA A 33 2.56 -5.97 -5.30
C ALA A 33 3.78 -5.42 -4.56
N PHE A 34 3.66 -5.12 -3.26
CA PHE A 34 4.77 -4.65 -2.44
C PHE A 34 5.93 -5.66 -2.39
N LEU A 35 5.63 -6.95 -2.21
CA LEU A 35 6.65 -8.02 -2.27
C LEU A 35 7.33 -8.05 -3.65
N GLY A 36 6.56 -7.92 -4.72
CA GLY A 36 7.08 -7.89 -6.09
C GLY A 36 7.96 -6.66 -6.36
N ILE A 37 7.56 -5.49 -5.89
CA ILE A 37 8.32 -4.24 -5.98
C ILE A 37 9.64 -4.36 -5.22
N SER A 38 9.58 -4.82 -3.98
CA SER A 38 10.76 -5.03 -3.13
C SER A 38 11.75 -6.00 -3.77
N ALA A 39 11.27 -7.13 -4.30
CA ALA A 39 12.11 -8.10 -5.01
C ALA A 39 12.75 -7.51 -6.28
N ARG A 40 12.02 -6.68 -7.05
CA ARG A 40 12.57 -6.01 -8.24
C ARG A 40 13.66 -5.01 -7.88
N LEU A 41 13.43 -4.18 -6.86
CA LEU A 41 14.39 -3.19 -6.37
C LEU A 41 15.66 -3.88 -5.83
N GLN A 42 15.50 -4.96 -5.06
CA GLN A 42 16.61 -5.81 -4.60
C GLN A 42 17.33 -6.50 -5.78
N GLY A 43 16.63 -6.90 -6.83
CA GLY A 43 17.23 -7.45 -8.05
C GLY A 43 18.04 -6.43 -8.88
N ILE A 44 17.90 -5.13 -8.61
CA ILE A 44 18.79 -4.08 -9.14
C ILE A 44 19.99 -3.92 -8.23
N CYS A 45 19.79 -3.94 -6.91
CA CYS A 45 20.81 -3.72 -5.90
C CYS A 45 20.64 -4.70 -4.72
N PRO A 46 21.19 -5.93 -4.80
CA PRO A 46 20.94 -6.98 -3.81
C PRO A 46 21.41 -6.60 -2.40
N SER A 47 22.55 -5.91 -2.33
CA SER A 47 23.13 -5.37 -1.10
C SER A 47 22.84 -3.88 -0.96
N HIS A 48 21.59 -3.46 -1.14
CA HIS A 48 21.19 -2.05 -0.94
C HIS A 48 21.36 -1.59 0.53
N HIS A 49 21.34 -2.52 1.48
CA HIS A 49 21.60 -2.29 2.90
C HIS A 49 23.11 -2.19 3.23
N ASP A 50 23.97 -2.82 2.43
CA ASP A 50 25.41 -2.88 2.66
C ASP A 50 26.18 -2.05 1.63
N ALA A 51 26.89 -1.04 2.12
CA ALA A 51 27.66 -0.11 1.30
C ALA A 51 28.78 -0.75 0.44
N GLY A 52 29.05 -2.06 0.53
CA GLY A 52 30.08 -2.74 -0.25
C GLY A 52 29.56 -3.61 -1.42
N GLY A 53 28.31 -4.07 -1.39
CA GLY A 53 27.87 -5.19 -2.25
C GLY A 53 27.12 -4.82 -3.52
N CYS A 54 26.75 -3.54 -3.69
CA CYS A 54 25.96 -3.10 -4.83
C CYS A 54 26.81 -2.46 -5.93
N GLY A 55 26.81 -3.07 -7.13
CA GLY A 55 27.49 -2.53 -8.33
C GLY A 55 26.95 -1.17 -8.80
N CYS A 56 25.80 -0.72 -8.27
CA CYS A 56 25.22 0.60 -8.55
C CYS A 56 25.77 1.72 -7.65
N ARG A 57 26.80 1.46 -6.84
CA ARG A 57 27.36 2.42 -5.86
C ARG A 57 28.34 3.44 -6.45
N HIS A 58 29.26 3.00 -7.30
CA HIS A 58 30.47 3.78 -7.63
C HIS A 58 30.42 4.50 -8.98
N THR A 59 29.37 4.29 -9.76
CA THR A 59 29.09 5.04 -10.98
C THR A 59 27.59 4.97 -11.22
N PRO A 60 26.94 6.03 -11.74
CA PRO A 60 25.64 5.91 -12.38
C PRO A 60 25.80 4.94 -13.55
N SER A 61 25.70 3.65 -13.26
CA SER A 61 25.64 2.64 -14.30
C SER A 61 24.33 2.93 -14.99
N ALA A 62 24.40 3.38 -16.25
CA ALA A 62 23.22 3.68 -17.06
C ALA A 62 22.20 2.53 -17.01
N ARG A 63 22.70 1.29 -16.85
CA ARG A 63 21.90 0.08 -16.62
C ARG A 63 21.13 0.07 -15.29
N CYS A 64 21.76 0.45 -14.17
CA CYS A 64 21.08 0.52 -12.88
C CYS A 64 20.02 1.61 -12.88
N THR A 65 20.36 2.80 -13.38
CA THR A 65 19.43 3.94 -13.45
C THR A 65 18.27 3.64 -14.40
N SER A 66 18.51 3.04 -15.57
CA SER A 66 17.45 2.64 -16.51
C SER A 66 16.51 1.60 -15.91
N ARG A 67 17.03 0.52 -15.30
CA ARG A 67 16.19 -0.48 -14.63
C ARG A 67 15.40 0.11 -13.46
N LEU A 68 16.00 1.04 -12.73
CA LEU A 68 15.33 1.73 -11.64
C LEU A 68 14.21 2.63 -12.16
N ALA A 69 14.43 3.38 -13.24
CA ALA A 69 13.41 4.22 -13.87
C ALA A 69 12.24 3.40 -14.41
N GLU A 70 12.50 2.26 -15.06
CA GLU A 70 11.45 1.32 -15.48
C GLU A 70 10.65 0.78 -14.29
N THR A 71 11.34 0.37 -13.23
CA THR A 71 10.70 -0.13 -12.01
C THR A 71 9.88 0.97 -11.33
N ALA A 72 10.40 2.19 -11.27
CA ALA A 72 9.72 3.36 -10.74
C ALA A 72 8.44 3.69 -11.51
N GLY A 73 8.47 3.68 -12.84
CA GLY A 73 7.28 3.89 -13.65
C GLY A 73 6.20 2.84 -13.38
N ALA A 74 6.60 1.56 -13.24
CA ALA A 74 5.67 0.50 -12.88
C ALA A 74 5.10 0.66 -11.46
N ILE A 75 5.91 1.15 -10.52
CA ILE A 75 5.47 1.46 -9.14
C ILE A 75 4.41 2.56 -9.15
N VAL A 76 4.69 3.71 -9.79
CA VAL A 76 3.75 4.84 -9.86
C VAL A 76 2.42 4.39 -10.43
N GLN A 77 2.44 3.71 -11.58
CA GLN A 77 1.21 3.22 -12.22
C GLN A 77 0.44 2.22 -11.34
N PHE A 78 1.13 1.41 -10.54
CA PHE A 78 0.49 0.52 -9.59
C PHE A 78 -0.23 1.33 -8.50
N CYS A 79 0.48 2.24 -7.83
CA CYS A 79 -0.07 3.05 -6.73
C CYS A 79 -1.26 3.90 -7.20
N GLU A 80 -1.15 4.57 -8.34
CA GLU A 80 -2.24 5.38 -8.91
C GLU A 80 -3.51 4.55 -9.14
N ARG A 81 -3.37 3.36 -9.74
CA ARG A 81 -4.51 2.48 -9.99
C ARG A 81 -5.08 1.91 -8.69
N HIS A 82 -4.21 1.48 -7.78
CA HIS A 82 -4.62 0.87 -6.53
C HIS A 82 -5.37 1.87 -5.64
N PHE A 83 -4.78 3.03 -5.38
CA PHE A 83 -5.39 4.10 -4.58
C PHE A 83 -6.70 4.59 -5.18
N ALA A 84 -6.77 4.78 -6.51
CA ALA A 84 -8.01 5.16 -7.17
C ALA A 84 -9.11 4.09 -7.05
N ALA A 85 -8.76 2.81 -7.19
CA ALA A 85 -9.71 1.70 -7.06
C ALA A 85 -10.23 1.59 -5.63
N GLU A 86 -9.35 1.69 -4.64
CA GLU A 86 -9.71 1.61 -3.23
C GLU A 86 -10.57 2.81 -2.81
N GLU A 87 -10.17 4.05 -3.13
CA GLU A 87 -10.95 5.24 -2.83
C GLU A 87 -12.34 5.21 -3.49
N GLN A 88 -12.41 4.72 -4.73
CA GLN A 88 -13.70 4.56 -5.41
C GLN A 88 -14.58 3.54 -4.67
N LEU A 89 -14.02 2.39 -4.30
CA LEU A 89 -14.73 1.35 -3.56
C LEU A 89 -15.24 1.85 -2.20
N LEU A 90 -14.38 2.52 -1.44
CA LEU A 90 -14.72 3.09 -0.14
C LEU A 90 -15.79 4.20 -0.26
N ARG A 91 -15.73 5.00 -1.33
CA ARG A 91 -16.73 6.02 -1.63
C ARG A 91 -18.08 5.41 -1.94
N ASP A 92 -18.12 4.40 -2.81
CA ASP A 92 -19.34 3.69 -3.24
C ASP A 92 -19.97 2.92 -2.08
N ALA A 93 -19.16 2.38 -1.18
CA ALA A 93 -19.60 1.77 0.06
C ALA A 93 -20.07 2.79 1.12
N GLY A 94 -20.00 4.09 0.82
CA GLY A 94 -20.50 5.16 1.68
C GLY A 94 -19.59 5.52 2.85
N LEU A 95 -18.31 5.10 2.85
CA LEU A 95 -17.37 5.39 3.95
C LEU A 95 -17.28 6.90 4.21
N HIS A 96 -17.31 7.72 3.15
CA HIS A 96 -17.28 9.18 3.26
C HIS A 96 -18.45 9.77 4.08
N ALA A 97 -19.59 9.07 4.14
CA ALA A 97 -20.76 9.48 4.92
C ALA A 97 -20.77 8.82 6.31
N GLN A 98 -20.37 7.54 6.40
CA GLN A 98 -20.36 6.76 7.63
C GLN A 98 -19.23 7.15 8.59
N ALA A 99 -18.04 7.42 8.05
CA ALA A 99 -16.84 7.76 8.79
C ALA A 99 -16.00 8.83 8.05
N PRO A 100 -16.48 10.09 7.97
CA PRO A 100 -15.83 11.13 7.15
C PRO A 100 -14.37 11.42 7.53
N ALA A 101 -14.04 11.37 8.82
CA ALA A 101 -12.68 11.61 9.29
C ALA A 101 -11.71 10.51 8.83
N LEU A 102 -12.15 9.25 8.85
CA LEU A 102 -11.37 8.11 8.37
C LEU A 102 -11.15 8.21 6.86
N TRP A 103 -12.22 8.51 6.10
CA TRP A 103 -12.13 8.73 4.65
C TRP A 103 -11.10 9.80 4.28
N TRP A 104 -11.16 10.98 4.92
CA TRP A 104 -10.23 12.06 4.60
C TRP A 104 -8.80 11.79 5.06
N ALA A 105 -8.62 11.03 6.15
CA ALA A 105 -7.29 10.61 6.58
C ALA A 105 -6.68 9.61 5.57
N HIS A 106 -7.44 8.61 5.15
CA HIS A 106 -7.04 7.60 4.17
C HIS A 106 -6.63 8.22 2.83
N ALA A 107 -7.50 9.03 2.22
CA ALA A 107 -7.21 9.70 0.94
C ALA A 107 -6.03 10.69 1.03
N ARG A 108 -5.82 11.32 2.20
CA ARG A 108 -4.65 12.19 2.42
C ARG A 108 -3.37 11.37 2.49
N ASP A 109 -3.38 10.23 3.15
CA ASP A 109 -2.20 9.38 3.29
C ASP A 109 -1.74 8.85 1.91
N HIS A 110 -2.69 8.49 1.04
CA HIS A 110 -2.41 8.21 -0.38
C HIS A 110 -1.72 9.37 -1.09
N ALA A 111 -2.27 10.59 -0.96
CA ALA A 111 -1.71 11.78 -1.61
C ALA A 111 -0.30 12.10 -1.08
N ASP A 112 -0.08 12.00 0.23
CA ASP A 112 1.21 12.23 0.87
C ASP A 112 2.25 11.17 0.47
N PHE A 113 1.84 9.91 0.34
CA PHE A 113 2.68 8.85 -0.19
C PHE A 113 3.10 9.13 -1.63
N MET A 114 2.13 9.44 -2.51
CA MET A 114 2.41 9.75 -3.92
C MET A 114 3.35 10.94 -4.06
N ALA A 115 3.16 12.01 -3.28
CA ALA A 115 4.04 13.16 -3.29
C ALA A 115 5.49 12.79 -2.93
N ARG A 116 5.68 11.94 -1.91
CA ARG A 116 7.02 11.45 -1.51
C ARG A 116 7.62 10.53 -2.56
N LEU A 117 6.82 9.64 -3.15
CA LEU A 117 7.25 8.78 -4.24
C LEU A 117 7.76 9.63 -5.41
N HIS A 118 6.98 10.60 -5.88
CA HIS A 118 7.41 11.51 -6.94
C HIS A 118 8.69 12.26 -6.58
N GLY A 119 8.83 12.76 -5.35
CA GLY A 119 10.07 13.40 -4.89
C GLY A 119 11.30 12.48 -4.95
N CYS A 120 11.16 11.19 -4.63
CA CYS A 120 12.26 10.22 -4.82
C CYS A 120 12.62 10.02 -6.30
N LEU A 121 11.63 10.13 -7.20
CA LEU A 121 11.83 9.91 -8.64
C LEU A 121 12.37 11.13 -9.38
N GLU A 122 12.06 12.35 -8.94
CA GLU A 122 12.58 13.59 -9.53
C GLU A 122 14.11 13.66 -9.54
N VAL A 123 14.76 13.05 -8.55
CA VAL A 123 16.22 13.07 -8.39
C VAL A 123 16.92 11.80 -8.89
N ILE A 124 16.19 10.88 -9.53
CA ILE A 124 16.67 9.54 -9.89
C ILE A 124 17.88 9.55 -10.83
N GLU A 125 17.95 10.50 -11.76
CA GLU A 125 19.05 10.63 -12.72
C GLU A 125 20.32 11.22 -12.09
N HIS A 126 20.17 11.92 -10.97
CA HIS A 126 21.24 12.65 -10.30
C HIS A 126 21.67 12.01 -8.98
N THR A 127 20.99 10.93 -8.58
CA THR A 127 21.24 10.21 -7.33
C THR A 127 21.79 8.82 -7.64
N PRO A 128 22.79 8.33 -6.89
CA PRO A 128 23.21 6.94 -7.02
C PRO A 128 22.01 6.00 -6.82
N ALA A 129 21.77 5.11 -7.79
CA ALA A 129 20.59 4.24 -7.79
C ALA A 129 20.42 3.44 -6.49
N PHE A 130 21.53 3.06 -5.82
CA PHE A 130 21.47 2.39 -4.53
C PHE A 130 20.71 3.21 -3.47
N ARG A 131 20.94 4.53 -3.41
CA ARG A 131 20.31 5.41 -2.42
C ARG A 131 18.82 5.51 -2.69
N THR A 132 18.43 5.76 -3.94
CA THR A 132 17.02 5.81 -4.34
C THR A 132 16.32 4.48 -4.08
N ILE A 133 16.97 3.34 -4.35
CA ILE A 133 16.42 2.02 -4.03
C ILE A 133 16.17 1.87 -2.52
N THR A 134 17.14 2.22 -1.68
CA THR A 134 17.00 2.15 -0.22
C THR A 134 15.88 3.08 0.27
N GLU A 135 15.79 4.30 -0.27
CA GLU A 135 14.73 5.25 0.06
C GLU A 135 13.34 4.75 -0.35
N LEU A 136 13.21 4.19 -1.56
CA LEU A 136 11.95 3.62 -2.04
C LEU A 136 11.51 2.43 -1.18
N ILE A 137 12.39 1.45 -0.91
CA ILE A 137 12.05 0.29 -0.05
C ILE A 137 11.57 0.78 1.32
N ALA A 138 12.32 1.70 1.94
CA ALA A 138 11.98 2.20 3.26
C ALA A 138 10.70 3.07 3.26
N LEU A 139 10.41 3.77 2.16
CA LEU A 139 9.16 4.51 1.97
C LEU A 139 7.97 3.55 1.97
N PHE A 140 8.03 2.49 1.16
CA PHE A 140 6.97 1.48 1.09
C PHE A 140 6.78 0.74 2.41
N GLU A 141 7.85 0.27 3.05
CA GLU A 141 7.77 -0.46 4.32
C GLU A 141 7.08 0.36 5.42
N ARG A 142 7.44 1.64 5.52
CA ARG A 142 6.83 2.54 6.52
C ARG A 142 5.38 2.84 6.20
N PHE A 143 5.07 3.10 4.94
CA PHE A 143 3.71 3.42 4.51
C PHE A 143 2.78 2.24 4.72
N TRP A 144 3.08 1.09 4.11
CA TRP A 144 2.20 -0.08 4.09
C TRP A 144 1.76 -0.52 5.49
N LEU A 145 2.71 -0.62 6.43
CA LEU A 145 2.38 -1.05 7.79
C LEU A 145 1.50 -0.02 8.52
N ALA A 146 1.84 1.27 8.41
CA ALA A 146 1.09 2.33 9.07
C ALA A 146 -0.30 2.48 8.45
N HIS A 147 -0.37 2.57 7.13
CA HIS A 147 -1.60 2.73 6.35
C HIS A 147 -2.59 1.59 6.64
N SER A 148 -2.13 0.34 6.59
CA SER A 148 -2.97 -0.82 6.86
C SER A 148 -3.56 -0.83 8.27
N LEU A 149 -2.77 -0.39 9.27
CA LEU A 149 -3.21 -0.36 10.65
C LEU A 149 -4.14 0.81 10.94
N ASP A 150 -3.81 1.99 10.43
CA ASP A 150 -4.47 3.24 10.78
C ASP A 150 -5.70 3.53 9.89
N HIS A 151 -5.75 2.94 8.68
CA HIS A 151 -6.75 3.28 7.67
C HIS A 151 -7.49 2.06 7.09
N ASP A 152 -6.80 1.09 6.49
CA ASP A 152 -7.47 -0.01 5.75
C ASP A 152 -8.30 -0.90 6.66
N ARG A 153 -7.70 -1.39 7.76
CA ARG A 153 -8.38 -2.27 8.72
C ARG A 153 -9.55 -1.56 9.41
N PRO A 154 -9.41 -0.29 9.86
CA PRO A 154 -10.56 0.48 10.31
C PRO A 154 -11.66 0.62 9.25
N ALA A 155 -11.31 0.83 7.97
CA ALA A 155 -12.29 0.94 6.89
C ALA A 155 -13.05 -0.38 6.70
N VAL A 156 -12.36 -1.52 6.63
CA VAL A 156 -12.97 -2.86 6.62
C VAL A 156 -13.96 -3.01 7.78
N ALA A 157 -13.54 -2.65 9.00
CA ALA A 157 -14.38 -2.79 10.18
C ALA A 157 -15.62 -1.88 10.16
N VAL A 158 -15.55 -0.69 9.54
CA VAL A 158 -16.73 0.16 9.33
C VAL A 158 -17.65 -0.48 8.30
N LEU A 159 -17.10 -0.94 7.16
CA LEU A 159 -17.87 -1.55 6.08
C LEU A 159 -18.53 -2.88 6.45
N ASP A 160 -17.98 -3.62 7.41
CA ASP A 160 -18.62 -4.82 7.96
C ASP A 160 -19.85 -4.48 8.79
N ARG A 161 -19.85 -3.33 9.48
CA ARG A 161 -20.92 -2.91 10.41
C ARG A 161 -22.13 -2.25 9.73
N GLY A 162 -21.94 -1.70 8.53
CA GLY A 162 -22.99 -1.05 7.73
C GLY A 162 -23.81 -2.05 6.92
#